data_AF-A0A6I4HVA8-F1
#
_entry.id   AF-A0A6I4HVA8-F1
#
_cell.length_a   1.000
_cell.length_b   1.000
_cell.length_c   1.000
_cell.angle_alpha   90.00
_cell.angle_beta   90.00
_cell.angle_gamma   90.00
#
_symmetry.space_group_name_H-M   'P 1'
#
loop_
_entity.id
_entity.type
_entity.pdbx_description
1 polymer ?
#
loop_
_entity_poly.entity_id
_entity_poly.type
_entity_poly.pdbx_seq_one_letter_code
_entity_poly.pdbx_strand_id
1 'polypeptide(L)'
;MKRRLISSLVVLSTLTISWDREGHSIVGLIAERHLTPQAKAAIKELLNGQSLSEVASWADEVRNQPQYKYSAPQHFANFPGGLTYKQFIDYANGGDIGPNVIFAIPMTEAP
;
A
#
# COMPACT_ATOMS: atom_id res chain seq x y z
N MET A 1 23.62 -6.68 31.33
CA MET A 1 22.84 -7.49 30.37
C MET A 1 21.62 -6.75 29.82
N LYS A 2 20.74 -6.16 30.65
CA LYS A 2 19.54 -5.42 30.21
C LYS A 2 19.80 -4.31 29.18
N ARG A 3 20.83 -3.48 29.36
CA ARG A 3 21.21 -2.42 28.39
C ARG A 3 21.64 -2.95 27.02
N ARG A 4 22.34 -4.10 26.97
CA ARG A 4 22.75 -4.72 25.70
C ARG A 4 21.56 -5.37 24.99
N LEU A 5 20.64 -5.97 25.74
CA LEU A 5 19.37 -6.50 25.21
C LEU A 5 18.48 -5.41 24.61
N ILE A 6 18.37 -4.24 25.26
CA ILE A 6 17.61 -3.09 24.73
C ILE A 6 18.24 -2.57 23.43
N SER A 7 19.57 -2.42 23.38
CA SER A 7 20.24 -1.99 22.14
C SER A 7 20.07 -2.98 20.99
N SER A 8 20.15 -4.29 21.26
CA SER A 8 19.91 -5.31 20.23
C SER A 8 18.46 -5.31 19.74
N LEU A 9 17.48 -5.03 20.61
CA LEU A 9 16.07 -4.98 20.24
C LEU A 9 15.75 -3.79 19.32
N VAL A 10 16.34 -2.61 19.59
CA VAL A 10 16.17 -1.39 18.78
C VAL A 10 16.73 -1.57 17.37
N VAL A 11 17.90 -2.21 17.23
CA VAL A 11 18.51 -2.48 15.91
C VAL A 11 17.66 -3.47 15.11
N LEU A 12 17.04 -4.46 15.75
CA LEU A 12 16.20 -5.43 15.05
C LEU A 12 14.90 -4.80 14.54
N SER A 13 14.30 -3.87 15.30
CA SER A 13 13.09 -3.15 14.88
C SER A 13 13.31 -2.20 13.69
N THR A 14 14.52 -1.69 13.48
CA THR A 14 14.83 -0.88 12.28
C THR A 14 15.02 -1.71 11.01
N LEU A 15 15.15 -3.05 11.14
CA LEU A 15 15.24 -3.96 9.99
C LEU A 15 13.86 -4.38 9.48
N THR A 16 12.79 -4.08 10.21
CA THR A 16 11.40 -4.40 9.83
C THR A 16 10.69 -3.17 9.27
N ILE A 17 11.28 -2.53 8.26
CA ILE A 17 10.60 -1.47 7.50
C ILE A 17 9.64 -2.15 6.53
N SER A 18 8.41 -2.35 6.96
CA SER A 18 7.38 -2.96 6.12
C SER A 18 6.71 -1.87 5.29
N TRP A 19 6.79 -2.02 3.97
CA TRP A 19 5.99 -1.28 2.98
C TRP A 19 6.26 0.22 2.83
N ASP A 20 7.43 0.72 3.24
CA ASP A 20 7.92 2.02 2.74
C ASP A 20 8.31 1.88 1.25
N ARG A 21 8.99 2.87 0.66
CA ARG A 21 9.43 2.86 -0.75
C ARG A 21 9.99 1.52 -1.23
N GLU A 22 10.84 0.87 -0.44
CA GLU A 22 11.44 -0.43 -0.78
C GLU A 22 10.40 -1.55 -0.88
N GLY A 23 9.47 -1.63 0.07
CA GLY A 23 8.43 -2.67 0.07
C GLY A 23 7.46 -2.50 -1.10
N HIS A 24 7.08 -1.26 -1.41
CA HIS A 24 6.30 -0.94 -2.61
C HIS A 24 7.04 -1.32 -3.88
N SER A 25 8.33 -0.98 -3.99
CA SER A 25 9.15 -1.31 -5.15
C SER A 25 9.26 -2.82 -5.39
N ILE A 26 9.47 -3.60 -4.32
CA ILE A 26 9.55 -5.07 -4.39
C ILE A 26 8.23 -5.67 -4.89
N VAL A 27 7.08 -5.23 -4.39
CA VAL A 27 5.79 -5.73 -4.89
C VAL A 27 5.54 -5.30 -6.33
N GLY A 28 5.89 -4.06 -6.70
CA GLY A 28 5.84 -3.59 -8.09
C GLY A 28 6.68 -4.47 -9.02
N LEU A 29 7.90 -4.84 -8.61
CA LEU A 29 8.78 -5.72 -9.37
C LEU A 29 8.21 -7.14 -9.51
N ILE A 30 7.62 -7.70 -8.44
CA ILE A 30 6.98 -9.01 -8.49
C ILE A 30 5.78 -8.96 -9.44
N ALA A 31 4.92 -7.95 -9.32
CA ALA A 31 3.76 -7.78 -10.20
C ALA A 31 4.18 -7.67 -11.67
N GLU A 32 5.22 -6.88 -11.97
CA GLU A 32 5.73 -6.68 -13.33
C GLU A 32 6.19 -7.99 -14.00
N ARG A 33 6.74 -8.93 -13.23
CA ARG A 33 7.17 -10.25 -13.71
C ARG A 33 6.01 -11.18 -14.06
N HIS A 34 4.81 -10.90 -13.53
CA HIS A 34 3.61 -11.70 -13.73
C HIS A 34 2.64 -11.09 -14.75
N LEU A 35 2.99 -9.94 -15.37
CA LEU A 35 2.19 -9.31 -16.40
C LEU A 35 2.13 -10.17 -17.67
N THR A 36 0.95 -10.18 -18.30
CA THR A 36 0.83 -10.64 -19.69
C THR A 36 1.58 -9.68 -20.63
N PRO A 37 1.98 -10.12 -21.83
CA PRO A 37 2.62 -9.24 -22.81
C PRO A 37 1.78 -7.99 -23.13
N GLN A 38 0.46 -8.15 -23.21
CA GLN A 38 -0.49 -7.06 -23.46
C GLN A 38 -0.50 -6.05 -22.31
N ALA A 39 -0.61 -6.51 -21.06
CA ALA A 39 -0.60 -5.63 -19.90
C ALA A 39 0.74 -4.89 -19.77
N LYS A 40 1.86 -5.59 -20.02
CA LYS A 40 3.20 -4.99 -20.01
C LYS A 40 3.38 -3.89 -21.05
N ALA A 41 2.83 -4.07 -22.25
CA ALA A 41 2.88 -3.04 -23.30
C ALA A 41 2.06 -1.80 -22.89
N ALA A 42 0.84 -1.99 -22.40
CA ALA A 42 -0.02 -0.89 -21.94
C ALA A 42 0.60 -0.10 -20.77
N ILE A 43 1.14 -0.81 -19.77
CA ILE A 43 1.82 -0.16 -18.62
C ILE A 43 3.04 0.64 -19.09
N LYS A 44 3.85 0.09 -20.00
CA LYS A 44 5.01 0.80 -20.55
C LYS A 44 4.62 2.11 -21.22
N GLU A 45 3.50 2.14 -21.94
CA GLU A 45 2.96 3.35 -22.56
C GLU A 45 2.48 4.34 -21.50
N LEU A 46 1.64 3.90 -20.54
CA LEU A 46 1.10 4.75 -19.47
C LEU A 46 2.19 5.39 -18.61
N LEU A 47 3.28 4.65 -18.35
CA LEU A 47 4.38 5.09 -17.48
C LEU A 47 5.55 5.71 -18.24
N ASN A 48 5.40 5.99 -19.54
CA ASN A 48 6.48 6.54 -20.37
C ASN A 48 7.80 5.77 -20.26
N GLY A 49 7.73 4.44 -20.15
CA GLY A 49 8.88 3.56 -20.04
C GLY A 49 9.41 3.27 -18.64
N GLN A 50 8.87 3.90 -17.58
CA GLN A 50 9.20 3.52 -16.20
C GLN A 50 8.60 2.16 -15.84
N SER A 51 9.29 1.41 -14.98
CA SER A 51 8.82 0.14 -14.43
C SER A 51 7.84 0.34 -13.29
N LEU A 52 7.02 -0.69 -13.00
CA LEU A 52 6.15 -0.68 -11.82
C LEU A 52 6.95 -0.49 -10.52
N SER A 53 8.16 -1.04 -10.46
CA SER A 53 9.04 -0.93 -9.29
C SER A 53 9.49 0.50 -8.99
N GLU A 54 9.59 1.35 -10.02
CA GLU A 54 9.99 2.76 -9.89
C GLU A 54 8.86 3.67 -9.43
N VAL A 55 7.62 3.33 -9.76
CA VAL A 55 6.44 4.19 -9.51
C VAL A 55 5.58 3.72 -8.35
N ALA A 56 5.81 2.51 -7.81
CA ALA A 56 4.95 1.91 -6.80
C ALA A 56 4.80 2.72 -5.50
N SER A 57 5.77 3.58 -5.15
CA SER A 57 5.72 4.46 -3.97
C SER A 57 5.11 5.84 -4.23
N TRP A 58 4.77 6.17 -5.49
CA TRP A 58 4.34 7.52 -5.88
C TRP A 58 3.13 8.02 -5.07
N ALA A 59 2.15 7.15 -4.80
CA ALA A 59 0.97 7.52 -4.02
C ALA A 59 1.33 8.04 -2.61
N ASP A 60 2.31 7.41 -1.95
CA ASP A 60 2.78 7.85 -0.63
C ASP A 60 3.61 9.14 -0.69
N GLU A 61 4.31 9.37 -1.79
CA GLU A 61 5.10 10.60 -2.00
C GLU A 61 4.20 11.83 -2.19
N VAL A 62 2.99 11.64 -2.74
CA VAL A 62 2.10 12.76 -3.09
C VAL A 62 0.94 12.99 -2.14
N ARG A 63 0.52 12.02 -1.33
CA ARG A 63 -0.66 12.11 -0.43
C ARG A 63 -0.70 13.30 0.54
N ASN A 64 0.44 13.91 0.82
CA ASN A 64 0.53 15.09 1.70
C ASN A 64 0.48 16.43 0.94
N GLN A 65 0.52 16.39 -0.39
CA GLN A 65 0.44 17.57 -1.24
C GLN A 65 -1.03 18.05 -1.33
N PRO A 66 -1.31 19.36 -1.35
CA PRO A 66 -2.68 19.90 -1.29
C PRO A 66 -3.63 19.29 -2.33
N GLN A 67 -3.15 19.08 -3.56
CA GLN A 67 -3.96 18.55 -4.67
C GLN A 67 -4.24 17.05 -4.58
N TYR A 68 -3.50 16.31 -3.75
CA TYR A 68 -3.67 14.86 -3.54
C TYR A 68 -4.10 14.51 -2.12
N LYS A 69 -4.34 15.49 -1.25
CA LYS A 69 -4.65 15.27 0.17
C LYS A 69 -5.87 14.35 0.39
N TYR A 70 -6.78 14.30 -0.58
CA TYR A 70 -7.94 13.41 -0.57
C TYR A 70 -7.56 11.91 -0.62
N SER A 71 -6.37 11.56 -1.13
CA SER A 71 -5.92 10.17 -1.25
C SER A 71 -5.33 9.62 0.04
N ALA A 72 -4.90 10.47 0.99
CA ALA A 72 -4.31 10.04 2.25
C ALA A 72 -5.11 8.94 3.00
N PRO A 73 -6.45 9.01 3.15
CA PRO A 73 -7.21 7.95 3.81
C PRO A 73 -7.29 6.65 2.98
N GLN A 74 -7.00 6.67 1.68
CA GLN A 74 -6.98 5.48 0.81
C GLN A 74 -5.77 4.55 1.07
N HIS A 75 -4.83 4.93 1.93
CA HIS A 75 -3.66 4.11 2.26
C HIS A 75 -3.90 3.11 3.39
N PHE A 76 -5.03 3.21 4.09
CA PHE A 76 -5.37 2.34 5.24
C PHE A 76 -6.88 2.20 5.38
N ALA A 77 -7.32 1.32 6.27
CA ALA A 77 -8.71 1.23 6.69
C ALA A 77 -8.74 1.19 8.22
N ASN A 78 -9.56 2.04 8.82
CA ASN A 78 -9.70 2.12 10.28
C ASN A 78 -10.89 1.28 10.73
N PHE A 79 -10.65 0.42 11.73
CA PHE A 79 -11.67 -0.44 12.31
C PHE A 79 -11.78 -0.21 13.82
N PRO A 80 -12.99 -0.33 14.40
CA PRO A 80 -13.14 -0.45 15.85
C PRO A 80 -12.28 -1.60 16.39
N GLY A 81 -11.69 -1.40 17.57
CA GLY A 81 -10.97 -2.46 18.27
C GLY A 81 -11.92 -3.52 18.85
N GLY A 82 -11.40 -4.74 19.05
CA GLY A 82 -12.14 -5.82 19.74
C GLY A 82 -13.19 -6.54 18.89
N LEU A 83 -13.21 -6.34 17.57
CA LEU A 83 -14.10 -7.08 16.68
C LEU A 83 -13.70 -8.56 16.61
N THR A 84 -14.69 -9.43 16.66
CA THR A 84 -14.52 -10.81 16.17
C THR A 84 -14.26 -10.80 14.67
N TYR A 85 -13.69 -11.89 14.13
CA TYR A 85 -13.46 -12.02 12.69
C TYR A 85 -14.75 -11.81 11.88
N LYS A 86 -15.88 -12.38 12.32
CA LYS A 86 -17.17 -12.17 11.64
C LYS A 86 -17.58 -10.70 11.62
N GLN A 87 -17.49 -10.02 12.77
CA GLN A 87 -17.83 -8.59 12.86
C GLN A 87 -16.89 -7.72 12.02
N PHE A 88 -15.60 -8.06 11.95
CA PHE A 88 -14.65 -7.38 11.05
C PHE A 88 -15.09 -7.49 9.59
N ILE A 89 -15.44 -8.69 9.11
CA ILE A 89 -15.90 -8.91 7.74
C ILE A 89 -17.21 -8.18 7.47
N ASP A 90 -18.17 -8.24 8.39
CA ASP A 90 -19.44 -7.52 8.26
C ASP A 90 -19.20 -5.99 8.14
N TYR A 91 -18.27 -5.46 8.93
CA TYR A 91 -17.89 -4.04 8.92
C TYR A 91 -17.16 -3.64 7.63
N ALA A 92 -16.26 -4.48 7.12
CA ALA A 92 -15.54 -4.24 5.87
C ALA A 92 -16.47 -4.24 4.64
N ASN A 93 -17.54 -5.05 4.67
CA ASN A 93 -18.45 -5.23 3.53
C ASN A 93 -19.67 -4.29 3.53
N GLY A 94 -20.02 -3.66 4.66
CA GLY A 94 -21.24 -2.85 4.76
C GLY A 94 -21.21 -1.72 5.79
N GLY A 95 -20.08 -1.50 6.46
CA GLY A 95 -19.91 -0.36 7.36
C GLY A 95 -19.58 0.92 6.58
N ASP A 96 -20.05 2.07 7.08
CA ASP A 96 -19.53 3.37 6.62
C ASP A 96 -18.13 3.58 7.21
N ILE A 97 -17.13 3.11 6.48
CA ILE A 97 -15.71 3.23 6.83
C ILE A 97 -15.00 4.36 6.08
N GLY A 98 -15.76 5.23 5.41
CA GLY A 98 -15.25 6.33 4.61
C GLY A 98 -14.32 5.88 3.46
N PRO A 99 -13.67 6.83 2.76
CA PRO A 99 -12.66 6.50 1.76
C PRO A 99 -11.51 5.73 2.41
N ASN A 100 -11.20 4.55 1.89
CA ASN A 100 -10.17 3.69 2.43
C ASN A 100 -9.60 2.77 1.35
N VAL A 101 -8.53 2.03 1.68
CA VAL A 101 -7.82 1.17 0.72
C VAL A 101 -8.70 0.11 0.06
N ILE A 102 -9.71 -0.42 0.76
CA ILE A 102 -10.61 -1.48 0.25
C ILE A 102 -11.47 -0.93 -0.90
N PHE A 103 -11.90 0.33 -0.83
CA PHE A 103 -12.67 0.97 -1.90
C PHE A 103 -11.78 1.60 -2.97
N ALA A 104 -10.56 2.02 -2.62
CA ALA A 104 -9.65 2.65 -3.57
C ALA A 104 -9.24 1.71 -4.72
N ILE A 105 -9.03 0.41 -4.43
CA ILE A 105 -8.61 -0.56 -5.43
C ILE A 105 -9.68 -0.73 -6.53
N PRO A 106 -10.97 -1.05 -6.23
CA PRO A 106 -12.00 -1.15 -7.26
C PRO A 106 -12.25 0.15 -8.03
N MET A 107 -12.05 1.32 -7.41
CA MET A 107 -12.20 2.61 -8.10
C MET A 107 -11.12 2.87 -9.18
N THR A 108 -10.00 2.13 -9.13
CA THR A 108 -8.96 2.19 -10.16
C THR A 108 -9.17 1.19 -11.30
N GLU A 109 -10.16 0.30 -11.19
CA GLU A 109 -10.58 -0.53 -12.31
C GLU A 109 -11.38 0.36 -13.28
N ALA A 110 -10.83 0.56 -14.49
CA ALA A 110 -11.57 1.24 -15.55
C ALA A 110 -12.87 0.47 -15.85
N PRO A 111 -13.98 1.17 -16.21
CA PRO A 111 -15.24 0.52 -16.56
C PRO A 111 -15.11 -0.42 -17.78
#